data_AF-A0A6V7I7W1-F1
#
_entry.id   AF-A0A6V7I7W1-F1
#
_cell.length_a   1.000
_cell.length_b   1.000
_cell.length_c   1.000
_cell.angle_alpha   90.00
_cell.angle_beta   90.00
_cell.angle_gamma   90.00
#
_symmetry.space_group_name_H-M   'P 1'
#
loop_
_entity.id
_entity.type
_entity.pdbx_description
1 polymer ?
#
loop_
_entity_poly.entity_id
_entity_poly.type
_entity_poly.pdbx_seq_one_letter_code
_entity_poly.pdbx_strand_id
1 'polypeptide(L)' 'PPEEPDSWSNVLNATSEPNQCSQIDFLYKNYSGSEDCLYLNVYTPK' A
#
# COMPACT_ATOMS: atom_id res chain seq x y z
N PRO A 1 -17.40 2.06 -1.40
CA PRO A 1 -16.59 2.31 -2.63
C PRO A 1 -15.23 2.84 -2.18
N PRO A 2 -14.19 2.80 -3.02
CA PRO A 2 -13.00 3.61 -2.75
C PRO A 2 -13.38 5.10 -2.79
N GLU A 3 -12.86 5.86 -1.84
CA GLU A 3 -12.94 7.33 -1.80
C GLU A 3 -11.59 7.92 -2.23
N GLU A 4 -11.58 9.19 -2.61
CA GLU A 4 -10.33 9.90 -2.91
C GLU A 4 -9.46 10.02 -1.65
N PRO A 5 -8.12 9.93 -1.76
CA PRO A 5 -7.25 10.11 -0.61
C PRO A 5 -7.26 11.56 -0.13
N ASP A 6 -7.12 11.75 1.18
CA ASP A 6 -6.92 13.08 1.75
C ASP A 6 -5.64 13.71 1.18
N SER A 7 -5.70 15.02 0.95
CA SER A 7 -4.50 15.79 0.58
C SER A 7 -3.52 15.84 1.76
N TRP A 8 -2.23 15.74 1.46
CA TRP A 8 -1.16 15.87 2.45
C TRP A 8 -0.31 17.12 2.20
N SER A 9 0.20 17.76 3.26
CA SER A 9 0.95 19.03 3.15
C SER A 9 2.46 18.87 3.05
N ASN A 10 3.02 17.76 3.55
CA ASN A 10 4.47 17.54 3.65
C ASN A 10 4.97 16.51 2.63
N VAL A 11 6.29 16.36 2.46
CA VAL A 11 6.82 15.32 1.57
C VAL A 11 6.50 13.93 2.14
N LEU A 12 5.75 13.12 1.38
CA LEU A 12 5.46 11.74 1.74
C LEU A 12 6.70 10.87 1.51
N ASN A 13 7.09 10.09 2.51
CA ASN A 13 8.20 9.15 2.36
C ASN A 13 7.74 7.89 1.64
N ALA A 14 8.03 7.80 0.33
CA ALA A 14 7.65 6.70 -0.56
C ALA A 14 8.84 5.78 -0.92
N THR A 15 9.81 5.60 -0.02
CA THR A 15 11.01 4.77 -0.27
C THR A 15 10.87 3.30 0.16
N SER A 16 9.69 2.90 0.66
CA SER A 16 9.43 1.54 1.15
C SER A 16 8.12 1.03 0.61
N GLU A 17 8.01 -0.29 0.47
CA GLU A 17 6.78 -0.91 -0.02
C GLU A 17 5.64 -0.74 1.00
N PRO A 18 4.43 -0.36 0.55
CA PRO A 18 3.26 -0.24 1.40
C PRO A 18 2.72 -1.62 1.79
N ASN A 19 1.81 -1.65 2.76
CA ASN A 19 1.13 -2.89 3.14
C ASN A 19 0.25 -3.43 2.00
N GLN A 20 0.25 -4.74 1.82
CA GLN A 20 -0.76 -5.42 1.00
C GLN A 20 -2.13 -5.37 1.68
N CYS A 21 -3.19 -5.49 0.87
CA CYS A 21 -4.54 -5.62 1.41
C CYS A 21 -4.69 -6.91 2.21
N SER A 22 -5.49 -6.82 3.27
CA SER A 22 -5.87 -7.94 4.13
C SER A 22 -6.28 -9.19 3.34
N GLN A 23 -5.47 -10.23 3.43
CA GLN A 23 -5.70 -11.50 2.73
C GLN A 23 -5.02 -12.66 3.48
N ILE A 24 -5.42 -13.90 3.13
CA ILE A 24 -4.70 -15.08 3.60
C ILE A 24 -3.43 -15.20 2.77
N ASP A 25 -2.28 -15.13 3.43
CA ASP A 25 -1.00 -15.33 2.79
C ASP A 25 -0.96 -16.71 2.12
N PHE A 26 -0.56 -16.73 0.85
CA PHE A 26 -0.60 -17.95 0.08
C PHE A 26 0.40 -19.01 0.56
N LEU A 27 1.57 -18.60 1.06
CA LEU A 27 2.66 -19.48 1.45
C LEU A 27 2.47 -20.00 2.88
N TYR A 28 2.19 -19.10 3.81
CA TYR A 28 2.12 -19.38 5.26
C TYR A 28 0.71 -19.71 5.74
N LYS A 29 -0.32 -19.52 4.89
CA LYS A 29 -1.74 -19.79 5.19
C LYS A 29 -2.27 -19.06 6.45
N ASN A 30 -1.62 -17.97 6.86
CA ASN A 30 -2.08 -17.10 7.93
C ASN A 30 -2.70 -15.83 7.36
N TYR A 31 -3.48 -15.14 8.18
CA TYR A 31 -4.01 -13.82 7.83
C TYR A 31 -2.88 -12.77 7.90
N SER A 32 -2.74 -11.95 6.86
CA SER A 32 -1.73 -10.90 6.77
C SER A 32 -2.24 -9.69 5.97
N GLY A 33 -1.52 -8.57 6.03
CA GLY A 33 -1.90 -7.32 5.35
C GLY A 33 -2.56 -6.29 6.26
N SER A 34 -3.10 -5.23 5.66
CA SER A 34 -3.73 -4.08 6.30
C SER A 34 -4.99 -3.65 5.55
N GLU A 35 -5.92 -2.99 6.24
CA GLU A 35 -7.05 -2.29 5.59
C GLU A 35 -6.60 -1.01 4.89
N ASP A 36 -5.58 -0.35 5.43
CA ASP A 36 -4.87 0.72 4.75
C ASP A 36 -3.85 0.13 3.76
N CYS A 37 -4.30 -0.10 2.53
CA CYS A 37 -3.54 -0.81 1.49
C CYS A 37 -3.67 -0.21 0.08
N LEU A 38 -4.40 0.90 -0.10
CA LEU A 38 -4.64 1.49 -1.42
C LEU A 38 -3.48 2.39 -1.86
N TYR A 39 -2.35 1.77 -2.16
CA TYR A 39 -1.12 2.42 -2.58
C TYR A 39 -0.63 1.91 -3.93
N LEU A 40 0.22 2.71 -4.60
CA LEU A 40 0.87 2.34 -5.86
C LEU A 40 2.37 2.65 -5.80
N ASN A 41 3.14 1.94 -6.62
CA ASN A 41 4.58 2.17 -6.81
C ASN A 41 4.83 2.64 -8.25
N VAL A 42 5.64 3.68 -8.42
CA VAL A 42 5.99 4.25 -9.74
C VAL A 42 7.46 3.99 -10.06
N TYR A 43 7.73 3.50 -11.27
CA TYR A 43 9.08 3.23 -11.76
C TYR A 43 9.31 3.95 -13.08
N THR A 44 10.41 4.70 -13.17
CA THR A 44 10.85 5.35 -14.41
C THR A 44 12.32 5.02 -14.66
N PRO A 45 12.72 4.69 -15.90
CA PRO A 45 14.12 4.71 -16.29
C PRO A 45 14.74 6.09 -16.08
N LYS A 46 16.08 6.13 -16.14
CA LYS A 46 16.82 7.40 -16.20
C LYS A 46 16.64 8.10 -17.54
#